data_AF-A0A6V8L0W9-F1
#
_entry.id   AF-A0A6V8L0W9-F1
#
_cell.length_a   1.000
_cell.length_b   1.000
_cell.length_c   1.000
_cell.angle_alpha   90.00
_cell.angle_beta   90.00
_cell.angle_gamma   90.00
#
_symmetry.space_group_name_H-M   'P 1'
#
loop_
_entity.id
_entity.type
_entity.pdbx_description
1 polymer ?
#
loop_
_entity_poly.entity_id
_entity_poly.type
_entity_poly.pdbx_seq_one_letter_code
_entity_poly.pdbx_strand_id
1 'polypeptide(L)'
;MTRKRPLAKGRQEMSRVVAAPGPEAVVLPYGFTLAGLDQVAGMSARGSLRRSPPHAEKVDLARFAILEHLYQCRQHVDTGEVFHSCNLVRVGQQAIDEHVQQQDMLYRTAVDDDVCASPEEPVVEALAFRQIWSLLDVAHQQALLALAQHQDYEIAAETSGVAYHLMVMQVYEARRTFLAHWHDTIRSPSTPGSRQGGAMGAYGSNCHRAGTASRRVRAPLRSARTWRALPAPASRPGGDVQPIVCPGQHTEDGQA
;
A
#
# COMPACT_ATOMS: atom_id res chain seq x y z
N MET A 1 55.60 -14.27 -80.07
CA MET A 1 55.89 -14.93 -78.77
C MET A 1 56.10 -13.84 -77.73
N THR A 2 55.09 -13.06 -77.33
CA THR A 2 53.91 -13.41 -76.51
C THR A 2 54.29 -14.10 -75.20
N ARG A 3 54.24 -13.35 -74.09
CA ARG A 3 53.61 -13.78 -72.83
C ARG A 3 53.37 -12.58 -71.91
N LYS A 4 52.10 -12.14 -71.92
CA LYS A 4 51.45 -11.26 -70.94
C LYS A 4 51.47 -11.96 -69.57
N ARG A 5 51.86 -11.24 -68.50
CA ARG A 5 51.61 -11.63 -67.10
C ARG A 5 50.35 -10.91 -66.61
N PRO A 6 49.38 -11.60 -65.96
CA PRO A 6 48.15 -10.99 -65.49
C PRO A 6 48.34 -10.33 -64.12
N LEU A 7 47.71 -9.16 -63.98
CA LEU A 7 47.51 -8.45 -62.72
C LEU A 7 46.49 -9.21 -61.86
N ALA A 8 46.95 -9.89 -60.82
CA ALA A 8 46.09 -10.40 -59.76
C ALA A 8 45.74 -9.25 -58.81
N LYS A 9 44.63 -8.55 -59.10
CA LYS A 9 44.05 -7.55 -58.22
C LYS A 9 43.31 -8.30 -57.10
N GLY A 10 44.05 -8.65 -56.05
CA GLY A 10 43.51 -9.23 -54.83
C GLY A 10 42.50 -8.26 -54.22
N ARG A 11 41.22 -8.60 -54.36
CA ARG A 11 40.09 -7.95 -53.72
C ARG A 11 40.19 -8.26 -52.22
N GLN A 12 40.87 -7.40 -51.47
CA GLN A 12 40.72 -7.34 -50.03
C GLN A 12 39.28 -6.90 -49.76
N GLU A 13 38.38 -7.88 -49.60
CA GLU A 13 37.15 -7.70 -48.84
C GLU A 13 37.55 -7.22 -47.45
N MET A 14 37.51 -5.90 -47.29
CA MET A 14 37.42 -5.25 -46.00
C MET A 14 36.14 -5.77 -45.33
N SER A 15 36.24 -6.91 -44.65
CA SER A 15 35.42 -7.19 -43.48
C SER A 15 35.68 -6.06 -42.48
N ARG A 16 34.98 -4.95 -42.69
CA ARG A 16 34.81 -3.90 -41.70
C ARG A 16 33.99 -4.57 -40.60
N VAL A 17 34.70 -5.16 -39.64
CA VAL A 17 34.14 -5.53 -38.34
C VAL A 17 33.50 -4.24 -37.84
N VAL A 18 32.17 -4.15 -37.98
CA VAL A 18 31.38 -3.11 -37.35
C VAL A 18 31.58 -3.38 -35.87
N ALA A 19 32.54 -2.66 -35.26
CA ALA A 19 32.75 -2.69 -33.84
C ALA A 19 31.37 -2.50 -33.21
N ALA A 20 30.98 -3.47 -32.38
CA ALA A 20 29.69 -3.43 -31.71
C ALA A 20 29.54 -2.01 -31.13
N PRO A 21 28.45 -1.29 -31.43
CA PRO A 21 28.25 0.05 -30.91
C PRO A 21 28.49 -0.05 -29.40
N GLY A 22 29.44 0.75 -28.90
CA GLY A 22 29.65 0.84 -27.46
C GLY A 22 28.32 1.11 -26.78
N PRO A 23 28.12 0.70 -25.52
CA PRO A 23 26.84 0.86 -24.81
C PRO A 23 26.32 2.31 -24.79
N GLU A 24 27.20 3.29 -25.07
CA GLU A 24 26.89 4.72 -25.26
C GLU A 24 26.01 5.04 -26.48
N ALA A 25 25.97 4.17 -27.48
CA ALA A 25 25.21 4.38 -28.72
C ALA A 25 23.80 3.75 -28.71
N VAL A 26 23.35 3.24 -27.57
CA VAL A 26 21.96 2.80 -27.42
C VAL A 26 21.06 4.04 -27.42
N VAL A 27 20.32 4.20 -28.52
CA VAL A 27 19.34 5.28 -28.70
C VAL A 27 18.03 4.86 -28.06
N LEU A 28 17.62 5.60 -27.05
CA LEU A 28 16.34 5.50 -26.36
C LEU A 28 15.23 6.21 -27.17
N PRO A 29 13.95 6.00 -26.82
CA PRO A 29 12.86 6.80 -27.38
C PRO A 29 13.17 8.31 -27.36
N TYR A 30 12.73 9.02 -28.39
CA TYR A 30 12.92 10.47 -28.56
C TYR A 30 14.36 10.92 -28.79
N GLY A 31 15.24 10.02 -29.22
CA GLY A 31 16.61 10.36 -29.63
C GLY A 31 17.58 10.57 -28.47
N PHE A 32 17.19 10.22 -27.24
CA PHE A 32 18.09 10.26 -26.10
C PHE A 32 19.14 9.16 -26.21
N THR A 33 20.39 9.48 -25.90
CA THR A 33 21.42 8.48 -25.65
C THR A 33 21.40 8.08 -24.18
N LEU A 34 21.88 6.88 -23.87
CA LEU A 34 22.03 6.45 -22.48
C LEU A 34 22.94 7.41 -21.68
N ALA A 35 23.99 7.93 -22.30
CA ALA A 35 24.87 8.94 -21.68
C ALA A 35 24.13 10.26 -21.39
N GLY A 36 23.24 10.70 -22.29
CA GLY A 36 22.39 11.87 -22.05
C GLY A 36 21.40 11.65 -20.91
N LEU A 37 20.83 10.45 -20.80
CA LEU A 37 19.98 10.06 -19.68
C LEU A 37 20.75 10.11 -18.35
N ASP A 38 21.96 9.54 -18.31
CA ASP A 38 22.82 9.55 -17.12
C ASP A 38 23.21 10.98 -16.70
N GLN A 39 23.48 11.86 -17.68
CA GLN A 39 23.75 13.26 -17.41
C GLN A 39 22.55 13.96 -16.75
N VAL A 40 21.34 13.74 -17.27
CA VAL A 40 20.11 14.32 -16.71
C VAL A 40 19.81 13.77 -15.32
N ALA A 41 19.93 12.45 -15.12
CA ALA A 41 19.76 11.83 -13.81
C ALA A 41 20.77 12.37 -12.78
N GLY A 42 22.03 12.56 -13.18
CA GLY A 42 23.06 13.18 -12.37
C GLY A 42 22.78 14.65 -12.03
N MET A 43 22.10 15.40 -12.91
CA MET A 43 21.63 16.75 -12.61
C MET A 43 20.47 16.74 -11.60
N SER A 44 19.49 15.83 -11.76
CA SER A 44 18.41 15.64 -10.79
C SER A 44 18.94 15.31 -9.39
N ALA A 45 19.84 14.32 -9.30
CA ALA A 45 20.42 13.88 -8.04
C ALA A 45 21.23 14.96 -7.32
N ARG A 46 21.95 15.81 -8.07
CA ARG A 46 22.69 16.96 -7.52
C ARG A 46 21.79 18.11 -7.08
N GLY A 47 20.67 18.33 -7.79
CA GLY A 47 19.70 19.37 -7.43
C GLY A 47 18.80 19.02 -6.23
N SER A 48 18.72 17.73 -5.85
CA SER A 48 17.96 17.30 -4.68
C SER A 48 18.60 17.77 -3.36
N LEU A 49 17.82 18.48 -2.54
CA LEU A 49 18.24 18.98 -1.22
C LEU A 49 18.19 17.90 -0.11
N ARG A 50 17.67 16.70 -0.41
CA ARG A 50 17.53 15.62 0.59
C ARG A 50 18.89 15.05 0.96
N ARG A 51 19.12 14.69 2.22
CA ARG A 51 20.38 14.03 2.64
C ARG A 51 20.36 12.52 2.44
N SER A 52 19.20 11.91 2.60
CA SER A 52 18.90 10.52 2.25
C SER A 52 18.08 10.50 0.96
N PRO A 53 18.23 9.51 0.05
CA PRO A 53 19.22 8.42 0.06
C PRO A 53 20.64 8.87 -0.38
N PRO A 54 21.68 8.01 -0.33
CA PRO A 54 23.01 8.28 -0.89
C PRO A 54 22.97 8.72 -2.36
N HIS A 55 23.99 9.47 -2.79
CA HIS A 55 23.98 10.09 -4.12
C HIS A 55 23.83 9.07 -5.28
N ALA A 56 24.49 7.91 -5.20
CA ALA A 56 24.38 6.87 -6.21
C ALA A 56 22.92 6.38 -6.38
N GLU A 57 22.25 6.13 -5.26
CA GLU A 57 20.84 5.71 -5.24
C GLU A 57 19.91 6.79 -5.79
N LYS A 58 20.18 8.07 -5.51
CA LYS A 58 19.44 9.17 -6.14
C LYS A 58 19.57 9.19 -7.65
N VAL A 59 20.76 8.89 -8.18
CA VAL A 59 20.99 8.81 -9.63
C VAL A 59 20.18 7.66 -10.22
N ASP A 60 20.16 6.50 -9.56
CA ASP A 60 19.40 5.34 -10.02
C ASP A 60 17.88 5.58 -9.99
N LEU A 61 17.37 6.17 -8.91
CA LEU A 61 15.96 6.56 -8.78
C LEU A 61 15.56 7.57 -9.86
N ALA A 62 16.37 8.62 -10.05
CA ALA A 62 16.12 9.62 -11.08
C ALA A 62 16.15 9.00 -12.49
N ARG A 63 17.14 8.13 -12.77
CA ARG A 63 17.27 7.43 -14.06
C ARG A 63 16.02 6.60 -14.35
N PHE A 64 15.55 5.81 -13.39
CA PHE A 64 14.37 4.96 -13.54
C PHE A 64 13.11 5.79 -13.82
N ALA A 65 12.87 6.84 -13.03
CA ALA A 65 11.70 7.69 -13.19
C ALA A 65 11.71 8.46 -14.52
N ILE A 66 12.87 8.92 -14.97
CA ILE A 66 13.01 9.58 -16.27
C ILE A 66 12.71 8.59 -17.40
N LEU A 67 13.25 7.36 -17.33
CA LEU A 67 12.96 6.32 -18.31
C LEU A 67 11.46 5.99 -18.36
N GLU A 68 10.84 5.77 -17.20
CA GLU A 68 9.42 5.50 -17.11
C GLU A 68 8.60 6.63 -17.73
N HIS A 69 8.93 7.89 -17.41
CA HIS A 69 8.27 9.06 -17.98
C HIS A 69 8.41 9.11 -19.51
N LEU A 70 9.61 8.85 -20.05
CA LEU A 70 9.84 8.77 -21.49
C LEU A 70 8.98 7.67 -22.13
N TYR A 71 8.89 6.48 -21.52
CA TYR A 71 8.05 5.40 -22.05
C TYR A 71 6.54 5.67 -21.96
N GLN A 72 6.09 6.40 -20.94
CA GLN A 72 4.69 6.76 -20.75
C GLN A 72 4.24 7.90 -21.68
N CYS A 73 5.12 8.88 -21.95
CA CYS A 73 4.86 9.95 -22.91
C CYS A 73 4.86 9.36 -24.32
N ARG A 74 3.73 8.81 -24.79
CA ARG A 74 3.58 8.22 -26.15
C ARG A 74 3.56 9.24 -27.29
N GLN A 75 3.50 10.53 -26.98
CA GLN A 75 3.37 11.59 -27.99
C GLN A 75 4.75 12.16 -28.29
N HIS A 76 5.14 12.13 -29.56
CA HIS A 76 6.41 12.68 -30.05
C HIS A 76 6.52 14.15 -29.62
N VAL A 77 7.32 14.40 -28.59
CA VAL A 77 7.56 15.75 -28.11
C VAL A 77 8.42 16.45 -29.16
N ASP A 78 7.94 17.58 -29.67
CA ASP A 78 8.69 18.39 -30.61
C ASP A 78 9.96 18.90 -29.91
N THR A 79 11.11 18.66 -30.53
CA THR A 79 12.46 18.69 -29.95
C THR A 79 12.98 20.11 -29.72
N GLY A 80 12.26 20.92 -28.93
CA GLY A 80 12.85 22.06 -28.25
C GLY A 80 13.81 21.55 -27.16
N GLU A 81 15.04 21.19 -27.55
CA GLU A 81 16.05 20.47 -26.75
C GLU A 81 16.23 21.02 -25.32
N VAL A 82 16.14 22.34 -25.16
CA VAL A 82 16.41 23.00 -23.87
C VAL A 82 15.26 22.81 -22.88
N PHE A 83 14.01 22.98 -23.31
CA PHE A 83 12.85 22.87 -22.41
C PHE A 83 12.61 21.43 -21.95
N HIS A 84 13.01 20.46 -22.78
CA HIS A 84 12.82 19.06 -22.47
C HIS A 84 13.75 18.59 -21.35
N SER A 85 15.03 18.98 -21.37
CA SER A 85 15.99 18.61 -20.31
C SER A 85 15.57 19.10 -18.92
N CYS A 86 15.09 20.35 -18.79
CA CYS A 86 14.60 20.89 -17.53
C CYS A 86 13.40 20.12 -16.96
N ASN A 87 12.48 19.67 -17.82
CA ASN A 87 11.34 18.89 -17.37
C ASN A 87 11.77 17.50 -16.87
N LEU A 88 12.68 16.82 -17.57
CA LEU A 88 13.22 15.53 -17.14
C LEU A 88 14.00 15.66 -15.82
N VAL A 89 14.76 16.75 -15.63
CA VAL A 89 15.44 17.02 -14.36
C VAL A 89 14.42 17.08 -13.20
N ARG A 90 13.30 17.78 -13.41
CA ARG A 90 12.23 17.91 -12.43
C ARG A 90 11.53 16.59 -12.14
N VAL A 91 11.27 15.76 -13.16
CA VAL A 91 10.73 14.40 -12.98
C VAL A 91 11.65 13.56 -12.10
N GLY A 92 12.96 13.56 -12.37
CA GLY A 92 13.92 12.84 -11.55
C GLY A 92 13.98 13.35 -10.10
N GLN A 93 13.86 14.67 -9.88
CA GLN A 93 13.81 15.25 -8.53
C GLN A 93 12.54 14.85 -7.78
N GLN A 94 11.38 14.87 -8.45
CA GLN A 94 10.11 14.45 -7.85
C GLN A 94 10.14 12.99 -7.40
N ALA A 95 10.72 12.09 -8.21
CA ALA A 95 10.86 10.68 -7.83
C ALA A 95 11.76 10.48 -6.60
N ILE A 96 12.84 11.25 -6.47
CA ILE A 96 13.69 11.23 -5.27
C ILE A 96 12.88 11.68 -4.05
N ASP A 97 12.11 12.76 -4.17
CA ASP A 97 11.29 13.27 -3.06
C ASP A 97 10.18 12.29 -2.67
N GLU A 98 9.51 11.66 -3.63
CA GLU A 98 8.49 10.63 -3.39
C GLU A 98 9.07 9.40 -2.71
N HIS A 99 10.25 8.94 -3.14
CA HIS A 99 10.93 7.81 -2.50
C HIS A 99 11.28 8.12 -1.03
N VAL A 100 11.81 9.31 -0.76
CA VAL A 100 12.11 9.75 0.62
C VAL A 100 10.83 9.84 1.44
N GLN A 101 9.73 10.37 0.89
CA GLN A 101 8.45 10.42 1.59
C GLN A 101 7.90 9.02 1.88
N GLN A 102 8.03 8.07 0.96
CA GLN A 102 7.61 6.69 1.16
C GLN A 102 8.45 6.00 2.24
N GLN A 103 9.77 6.17 2.21
CA GLN A 103 10.64 5.66 3.28
C GLN A 103 10.27 6.29 4.63
N ASP A 104 10.15 7.62 4.70
CA ASP A 104 9.76 8.32 5.92
C ASP A 104 8.39 7.85 6.44
N MET A 105 7.43 7.60 5.55
CA MET A 105 6.13 7.01 5.91
C MET A 105 6.30 5.61 6.51
N LEU A 106 7.06 4.73 5.86
CA LEU A 106 7.29 3.36 6.33
C LEU A 106 8.03 3.35 7.67
N TYR A 107 9.06 4.19 7.85
CA TYR A 107 9.76 4.32 9.11
C TYR A 107 8.86 4.92 10.19
N ARG A 108 8.05 5.92 9.85
CA ARG A 108 7.13 6.53 10.81
C ARG A 108 6.05 5.55 11.27
N THR A 109 5.51 4.72 10.39
CA THR A 109 4.55 3.68 10.78
C THR A 109 5.22 2.53 11.53
N ALA A 110 6.45 2.15 11.15
CA ALA A 110 7.17 1.05 11.82
C ALA A 110 7.66 1.43 13.24
N VAL A 111 7.99 2.70 13.47
CA VAL A 111 8.44 3.16 14.81
C VAL A 111 7.30 3.21 15.83
N ASP A 112 6.04 3.28 15.38
CA ASP A 112 4.87 3.23 16.27
C ASP A 112 4.41 1.79 16.59
N ASP A 113 4.79 0.76 15.80
CA ASP A 113 4.36 -0.63 15.99
C ASP A 113 5.48 -1.65 16.35
N ASP A 114 6.77 -1.38 16.08
CA ASP A 114 7.82 -2.43 16.12
C ASP A 114 9.03 -2.14 17.03
N VAL A 115 8.98 -1.09 17.86
CA VAL A 115 10.02 -0.85 18.88
C VAL A 115 9.57 -1.44 20.22
N CYS A 116 9.91 -2.71 20.42
CA CYS A 116 9.79 -3.53 21.64
C CYS A 116 8.67 -4.59 21.65
N ALA A 117 8.28 -5.17 20.51
CA ALA A 117 7.64 -6.48 20.55
C ALA A 117 8.69 -7.51 21.01
N SER A 118 8.70 -7.79 22.32
CA SER A 118 9.62 -8.76 22.91
C SER A 118 9.45 -10.10 22.18
N PRO A 119 10.51 -10.88 21.91
CA PRO A 119 10.34 -12.25 21.40
C PRO A 119 9.46 -13.13 22.31
N GLU A 120 9.26 -12.69 23.56
CA GLU A 120 8.36 -13.32 24.53
C GLU A 120 6.89 -12.93 24.33
N GLU A 121 6.58 -11.82 23.67
CA GLU A 121 5.20 -11.35 23.43
C GLU A 121 4.32 -12.39 22.74
N PRO A 122 4.71 -13.05 21.62
CA PRO A 122 3.87 -14.09 21.02
C PRO A 122 3.69 -15.31 21.95
N VAL A 123 4.66 -15.59 22.83
CA VAL A 123 4.56 -16.68 23.81
C VAL A 123 3.57 -16.32 24.92
N VAL A 124 3.64 -15.08 25.43
CA VAL A 124 2.72 -14.55 26.43
C VAL A 124 1.31 -14.48 25.87
N GLU A 125 1.12 -13.99 24.64
CA GLU A 125 -0.17 -13.94 23.96
C GLU A 125 -0.76 -15.34 23.75
N ALA A 126 0.05 -16.30 23.29
CA ALA A 126 -0.40 -17.69 23.12
C ALA A 126 -0.80 -18.36 24.46
N LEU A 127 -0.06 -18.07 25.54
CA LEU A 127 -0.39 -18.56 26.87
C LEU A 127 -1.66 -17.91 27.43
N ALA A 128 -1.79 -16.60 27.31
CA ALA A 128 -2.99 -15.85 27.72
C ALA A 128 -4.22 -16.34 26.95
N PHE A 129 -4.09 -16.53 25.63
CA PHE A 129 -5.14 -17.11 24.81
C PHE A 129 -5.58 -18.48 25.31
N ARG A 130 -4.65 -19.42 25.60
CA ARG A 130 -4.99 -20.75 26.11
C ARG A 130 -5.72 -20.70 27.46
N GLN A 131 -5.28 -19.83 28.36
CA GLN A 131 -5.93 -19.65 29.66
C GLN A 131 -7.36 -19.13 29.50
N ILE A 132 -7.55 -18.06 28.74
CA ILE A 132 -8.87 -17.44 28.53
C ILE A 132 -9.78 -18.38 27.75
N TRP A 133 -9.26 -19.09 26.75
CA TRP A 133 -10.02 -20.05 25.96
C TRP A 133 -10.67 -21.11 26.85
N SER A 134 -9.95 -21.62 27.85
CA SER A 134 -10.48 -22.61 28.80
C SER A 134 -11.58 -22.09 29.73
N LEU A 135 -11.70 -20.76 29.89
CA LEU A 135 -12.74 -20.11 30.69
C LEU A 135 -14.02 -19.84 29.90
N LEU A 136 -13.96 -19.87 28.57
CA LEU A 136 -15.15 -19.70 27.73
C LEU A 136 -16.08 -20.91 27.83
N ASP A 137 -17.38 -20.67 27.75
CA ASP A 137 -18.37 -21.73 27.63
C ASP A 137 -18.12 -22.59 26.37
N VAL A 138 -18.42 -23.89 26.44
CA VAL A 138 -18.13 -24.84 25.36
C VAL A 138 -18.89 -24.47 24.08
N ALA A 139 -20.12 -23.96 24.20
CA ALA A 139 -20.88 -23.48 23.04
C ALA A 139 -20.20 -22.29 22.36
N HIS A 140 -19.63 -21.36 23.13
CA HIS A 140 -18.88 -20.22 22.61
C HIS A 140 -17.58 -20.65 21.91
N GLN A 141 -16.86 -21.61 22.49
CA GLN A 141 -15.66 -22.18 21.87
C GLN A 141 -16.00 -22.83 20.52
N GLN A 142 -17.07 -23.62 20.46
CA GLN A 142 -17.53 -24.27 19.22
C GLN A 142 -17.92 -23.26 18.14
N ALA A 143 -18.67 -22.22 18.51
CA ALA A 143 -19.07 -21.15 17.58
C ALA A 143 -17.86 -20.42 16.98
N LEU A 144 -16.86 -20.08 17.82
CA LEU A 144 -15.64 -19.43 17.36
C LEU A 144 -14.78 -20.35 16.48
N LEU A 145 -14.68 -21.63 16.80
CA LEU A 145 -13.96 -22.62 15.98
C LEU A 145 -14.62 -22.81 14.62
N ALA A 146 -15.94 -22.95 14.57
CA ALA A 146 -16.69 -23.07 13.32
C ALA A 146 -16.50 -21.82 12.44
N LEU A 147 -16.58 -20.62 13.03
CA LEU A 147 -16.34 -19.38 12.29
C LEU A 147 -14.89 -19.27 11.79
N ALA A 148 -13.91 -19.69 12.58
CA ALA A 148 -12.50 -19.69 12.16
C ALA A 148 -12.24 -20.63 10.99
N GLN A 149 -12.93 -21.79 10.95
CA GLN A 149 -12.79 -22.78 9.88
C GLN A 149 -13.44 -22.34 8.57
N HIS A 150 -14.61 -21.70 8.63
CA HIS A 150 -15.41 -21.40 7.44
C HIS A 150 -15.35 -19.94 6.99
N GLN A 151 -14.95 -19.01 7.87
CA GLN A 151 -14.90 -17.55 7.62
C GLN A 151 -16.26 -16.92 7.24
N ASP A 152 -17.34 -17.69 7.31
CA ASP A 152 -18.72 -17.31 6.97
C ASP A 152 -19.67 -17.79 8.07
N TYR A 153 -20.54 -16.89 8.54
CA TYR A 153 -21.50 -17.18 9.61
C TYR A 153 -22.62 -18.14 9.19
N GLU A 154 -23.06 -18.11 7.93
CA GLU A 154 -24.12 -18.99 7.43
C GLU A 154 -23.64 -20.43 7.36
N ILE A 155 -22.46 -20.65 6.75
CA ILE A 155 -21.83 -21.97 6.64
C ILE A 155 -21.46 -22.52 8.03
N ALA A 156 -20.94 -21.67 8.91
CA ALA A 156 -20.62 -22.07 10.29
C ALA A 156 -21.87 -22.48 11.07
N ALA A 157 -22.99 -21.76 10.91
CA ALA A 157 -24.26 -22.07 11.57
C ALA A 157 -24.84 -23.39 11.07
N GLU A 158 -24.87 -23.60 9.74
CA GLU A 158 -25.34 -24.84 9.12
C GLU A 158 -24.53 -26.05 9.57
N THR A 159 -23.19 -25.95 9.53
CA THR A 159 -22.28 -27.02 9.94
C THR A 159 -22.40 -27.36 11.42
N SER A 160 -22.67 -26.35 12.25
CA SER A 160 -22.86 -26.53 13.71
C SER A 160 -24.27 -26.98 14.08
N GLY A 161 -25.22 -27.03 13.14
CA GLY A 161 -26.63 -27.35 13.40
C GLY A 161 -27.36 -26.29 14.23
N VAL A 162 -26.90 -25.04 14.20
CA VAL A 162 -27.45 -23.92 14.99
C VAL A 162 -28.11 -22.92 14.06
N ALA A 163 -29.22 -22.31 14.47
CA ALA A 163 -29.84 -21.23 13.69
C ALA A 163 -28.88 -20.04 13.55
N TYR A 164 -28.82 -19.42 12.35
CA TYR A 164 -27.92 -18.30 12.05
C TYR A 164 -27.88 -17.20 13.13
N HIS A 165 -29.05 -16.73 13.58
CA HIS A 165 -29.13 -15.68 14.59
C HIS A 165 -28.53 -16.08 15.95
N LEU A 166 -28.64 -17.36 16.33
CA LEU A 166 -28.03 -17.88 17.55
C LEU A 166 -26.51 -17.98 17.41
N MET A 167 -26.00 -18.38 16.23
CA MET A 167 -24.57 -18.39 15.94
C MET A 167 -23.95 -16.99 16.07
N VAL A 168 -24.60 -15.97 15.46
CA VAL A 168 -24.16 -14.57 15.58
C VAL A 168 -24.16 -14.11 17.04
N MET A 169 -25.20 -14.47 17.80
CA MET A 169 -25.27 -14.12 19.22
C MET A 169 -24.21 -14.82 20.08
N GLN A 170 -23.95 -16.10 19.83
CA GLN A 170 -22.90 -16.86 20.50
C GLN A 170 -21.51 -16.26 20.23
N VAL A 171 -21.20 -15.89 18.98
CA VAL A 171 -19.92 -15.25 18.64
C VAL A 171 -19.79 -13.88 19.32
N TYR A 172 -20.88 -13.11 19.37
CA TYR A 172 -20.90 -11.81 20.05
C TYR A 172 -20.60 -11.95 21.55
N GLU A 173 -21.34 -12.81 22.25
CA GLU A 173 -21.13 -13.06 23.68
C GLU A 173 -19.75 -13.66 23.95
N ALA A 174 -19.30 -14.61 23.12
CA ALA A 174 -17.96 -15.19 23.21
C ALA A 174 -16.86 -14.11 23.14
N ARG A 175 -16.95 -13.18 22.18
CA ARG A 175 -16.00 -12.06 22.05
C ARG A 175 -16.04 -11.13 23.25
N ARG A 176 -17.24 -10.82 23.75
CA ARG A 176 -17.41 -9.96 24.93
C ARG A 176 -16.80 -10.59 26.18
N THR A 177 -17.06 -11.87 26.43
CA THR A 177 -16.50 -12.62 27.56
C THR A 177 -14.98 -12.78 27.43
N PHE A 178 -14.48 -13.07 26.23
CA PHE A 178 -13.04 -13.13 25.96
C PHE A 178 -12.35 -11.81 26.30
N LEU A 179 -12.88 -10.67 25.81
CA LEU A 179 -12.33 -9.35 26.10
C LEU A 179 -12.39 -8.99 27.59
N ALA A 180 -13.45 -9.39 28.29
CA ALA A 180 -13.54 -9.19 29.74
C ALA A 180 -12.40 -9.93 30.47
N HIS A 181 -12.19 -11.21 30.17
CA HIS A 181 -11.10 -11.99 30.76
C HIS A 181 -9.71 -11.51 30.31
N TRP A 182 -9.56 -11.04 29.08
CA TRP A 182 -8.33 -10.44 28.58
C TRP A 182 -7.92 -9.21 29.42
N HIS A 183 -8.87 -8.33 29.72
CA HIS A 183 -8.60 -7.17 30.55
C HIS A 183 -8.39 -7.51 32.04
N ASP A 184 -9.06 -8.54 32.56
CA ASP A 184 -8.90 -8.96 33.95
C ASP A 184 -7.54 -9.62 34.20
N THR A 185 -7.07 -10.48 33.28
CA THR A 185 -5.78 -11.18 33.39
C THR A 185 -4.59 -10.23 33.30
N ILE A 186 -4.64 -9.21 32.44
CA ILE A 186 -3.60 -8.17 32.36
C ILE A 186 -3.57 -7.29 33.62
N ARG A 187 -4.71 -7.12 34.31
CA ARG A 187 -4.82 -6.27 35.51
C ARG A 187 -4.33 -6.97 36.79
N SER A 188 -3.90 -8.23 36.76
CA SER A 188 -3.43 -8.91 37.98
C SER A 188 -2.36 -9.98 37.77
N PRO A 189 -1.09 -9.60 37.93
CA PRO A 189 -0.25 -10.23 38.92
C PRO A 189 -0.53 -9.50 40.25
N SER A 190 -1.26 -10.14 41.16
CA SER A 190 -1.26 -9.75 42.56
C SER A 190 0.20 -9.75 43.01
N THR A 191 0.87 -8.60 42.93
CA THR A 191 2.24 -8.47 43.40
C THR A 191 2.17 -8.79 44.89
N PRO A 192 2.84 -9.86 45.39
CA PRO A 192 2.69 -10.32 46.77
C PRO A 192 3.35 -9.39 47.81
N GLY A 193 3.28 -8.08 47.57
CA GLY A 193 3.91 -7.03 48.36
C GLY A 193 3.18 -5.69 48.35
N SER A 194 2.07 -5.50 47.62
CA SER A 194 1.25 -4.29 47.81
C SER A 194 0.48 -4.42 49.13
N ARG A 195 1.15 -4.05 50.22
CA ARG A 195 0.56 -3.90 51.55
C ARG A 195 -0.76 -3.15 51.43
N GLN A 196 -1.81 -3.83 51.84
CA GLN A 196 -3.11 -3.27 52.09
C GLN A 196 -2.98 -2.26 53.24
N GLY A 197 -2.65 -1.02 52.90
CA GLY A 197 -2.68 0.11 53.83
C GLY A 197 -4.15 0.46 54.09
N GLY A 198 -4.72 -0.12 55.14
CA GLY A 198 -5.97 0.34 55.70
C GLY A 198 -5.81 1.72 56.34
N ALA A 199 -6.62 2.68 55.91
CA ALA A 199 -7.13 3.83 56.67
C ALA A 199 -8.06 4.59 55.70
N MET A 200 -9.37 4.32 55.68
CA MET A 200 -10.33 4.92 56.60
C MET A 200 -10.13 6.45 56.67
N GLY A 201 -10.76 7.17 55.73
CA GLY A 201 -10.65 8.63 55.65
C GLY A 201 -11.64 9.20 54.65
N ALA A 202 -12.86 9.42 55.14
CA ALA A 202 -13.94 10.23 54.58
C ALA A 202 -13.56 11.20 53.43
N TYR A 203 -14.20 11.03 52.27
CA TYR A 203 -14.49 12.16 51.39
C TYR A 203 -15.99 12.20 51.14
N GLY A 204 -16.62 13.04 51.94
CA GLY A 204 -17.97 13.49 51.71
C GLY A 204 -18.07 14.25 50.39
N SER A 205 -19.27 14.15 49.82
CA SER A 205 -19.87 15.11 48.91
C SER A 205 -19.40 16.53 49.15
N ASN A 206 -18.83 17.16 48.12
CA ASN A 206 -18.94 18.61 47.94
C ASN A 206 -18.74 18.99 46.47
N CYS A 207 -19.84 18.91 45.73
CA CYS A 207 -19.97 19.44 44.37
C CYS A 207 -20.48 20.89 44.41
N HIS A 208 -19.70 21.85 44.94
CA HIS A 208 -19.97 23.28 44.75
C HIS A 208 -18.69 24.09 44.42
N ARG A 209 -18.60 24.46 43.14
CA ARG A 209 -18.38 25.81 42.59
C ARG A 209 -17.41 26.77 43.32
N ALA A 210 -16.28 27.08 42.65
CA ALA A 210 -15.71 28.43 42.38
C ALA A 210 -14.29 28.19 41.80
N GLY A 211 -13.89 28.63 40.61
CA GLY A 211 -13.91 30.01 40.12
C GLY A 211 -12.47 30.45 39.87
N THR A 212 -11.91 30.18 38.69
CA THR A 212 -10.79 30.97 38.15
C THR A 212 -11.08 31.32 36.71
N ALA A 213 -11.30 32.62 36.53
CA ALA A 213 -11.45 33.26 35.25
C ALA A 213 -10.13 33.19 34.48
N SER A 214 -10.19 32.72 33.24
CA SER A 214 -9.26 33.15 32.20
C SER A 214 -10.06 33.53 30.98
N ARG A 215 -10.25 34.85 30.83
CA ARG A 215 -10.66 35.49 29.58
C ARG A 215 -9.65 35.13 28.50
N ARG A 216 -10.09 34.43 27.45
CA ARG A 216 -9.57 34.64 26.10
C ARG A 216 -10.73 34.82 25.13
N VAL A 217 -10.80 36.06 24.66
CA VAL A 217 -11.38 36.60 23.44
C VAL A 217 -12.02 35.57 22.50
N ARG A 218 -13.34 35.67 22.35
CA ARG A 218 -14.09 35.08 21.22
C ARG A 218 -13.74 35.82 19.93
N ALA A 219 -13.24 35.09 18.94
CA ALA A 219 -13.33 35.48 17.53
C ALA A 219 -14.54 34.74 16.91
N PRO A 220 -15.30 35.36 16.00
CA PRO A 220 -16.53 34.78 15.45
C PRO A 220 -16.22 33.73 14.38
N LEU A 221 -16.62 32.49 14.62
CA LEU A 221 -16.72 31.46 13.58
C LEU A 221 -17.91 31.79 12.67
N ARG A 222 -17.63 32.53 11.60
CA ARG A 222 -18.40 32.49 10.35
C ARG A 222 -17.95 31.25 9.58
N SER A 223 -18.81 30.24 9.49
CA SER A 223 -18.94 29.36 8.32
C SER A 223 -19.93 28.25 8.67
N ALA A 224 -21.22 28.54 8.45
CA ALA A 224 -22.21 27.51 8.22
C ALA A 224 -21.88 26.85 6.87
N ARG A 225 -21.06 25.80 6.90
CA ARG A 225 -20.92 24.91 5.75
C ARG A 225 -22.10 23.95 5.81
N THR A 226 -23.15 24.32 5.07
CA THR A 226 -24.24 23.44 4.74
C THR A 226 -23.69 22.20 4.04
N TRP A 227 -24.08 21.03 4.53
CA TRP A 227 -23.98 19.79 3.78
C TRP A 227 -24.85 19.95 2.54
N ARG A 228 -24.24 20.39 1.42
CA ARG A 228 -24.87 20.27 0.10
C ARG A 228 -25.01 18.78 -0.18
N ALA A 229 -26.25 18.34 -0.26
CA ALA A 229 -26.62 17.07 -0.87
C ALA A 229 -25.85 16.89 -2.18
N LEU A 230 -25.20 15.74 -2.32
CA LEU A 230 -24.70 15.27 -3.60
C LEU A 230 -25.88 15.26 -4.59
N PRO A 231 -25.74 15.85 -5.79
CA PRO A 231 -26.74 15.66 -6.83
C PRO A 231 -26.80 14.17 -7.19
N ALA A 232 -28.03 13.65 -7.29
CA ALA A 232 -28.30 12.31 -7.78
C ALA A 232 -27.60 12.07 -9.13
N PRO A 233 -27.07 10.86 -9.39
CA PRO A 233 -26.50 10.54 -10.68
C PRO A 233 -27.58 10.70 -11.75
N ALA A 234 -27.27 11.50 -12.78
CA ALA A 234 -28.12 11.67 -13.94
C ALA A 234 -28.38 10.29 -14.57
N SER A 235 -29.65 9.93 -14.65
CA SER A 235 -30.12 8.79 -15.43
C SER A 235 -29.55 8.89 -16.83
N ARG A 236 -28.73 7.90 -17.23
CA ARG A 236 -28.29 7.75 -18.61
C ARG A 236 -29.54 7.55 -19.48
N PRO A 237 -29.72 8.30 -20.58
CA PRO A 237 -30.74 7.97 -21.57
C PRO A 237 -30.43 6.59 -22.14
N GLY A 238 -31.47 5.75 -22.23
CA GLY A 238 -31.40 4.37 -22.68
C GLY A 238 -30.64 4.24 -23.99
N GLY A 239 -29.52 3.54 -23.93
CA GLY A 239 -28.95 2.89 -25.10
C GLY A 239 -29.72 1.61 -25.31
N ASP A 240 -30.33 1.47 -26.49
CA ASP A 240 -30.93 0.25 -26.99
C ASP A 240 -29.96 -0.93 -26.80
N VAL A 241 -30.32 -1.82 -25.89
CA VAL A 241 -29.73 -3.14 -25.80
C VAL A 241 -30.35 -3.95 -26.94
N GLN A 242 -29.64 -3.99 -28.07
CA GLN A 242 -29.90 -4.98 -29.12
C GLN A 242 -29.82 -6.38 -28.48
N PRO A 243 -30.84 -7.23 -28.63
CA PRO A 243 -30.75 -8.61 -28.17
C PRO A 243 -29.65 -9.31 -28.96
N ILE A 244 -28.72 -9.94 -28.25
CA ILE A 244 -27.77 -10.88 -28.83
C ILE A 244 -28.59 -12.04 -29.39
N VAL A 245 -28.81 -12.02 -30.70
CA VAL A 245 -29.37 -13.14 -31.45
C VAL A 245 -28.31 -14.24 -31.45
N CYS A 246 -28.50 -15.26 -30.63
CA CYS A 246 -27.75 -16.50 -30.73
C CYS A 246 -28.07 -17.15 -32.09
N PRO A 247 -27.09 -17.40 -32.96
CA PRO A 247 -27.33 -18.15 -34.18
C PRO A 247 -27.72 -19.59 -33.84
N GLY A 248 -28.73 -20.08 -34.56
CA GLY A 248 -29.50 -21.28 -34.30
C GLY A 248 -28.69 -22.54 -34.05
N GLN A 249 -29.14 -23.29 -33.04
CA GLN A 249 -28.98 -24.73 -33.02
C GLN A 249 -29.86 -25.31 -34.13
N HIS A 250 -29.23 -25.75 -35.22
CA HIS A 250 -29.83 -26.67 -36.17
C HIS A 250 -29.99 -28.02 -35.48
N THR A 251 -31.22 -28.35 -35.11
CA THR A 251 -31.62 -29.73 -34.82
C THR A 251 -31.86 -30.38 -36.17
N GLU A 252 -30.90 -31.17 -36.65
CA GLU A 252 -31.14 -32.09 -37.75
C GLU A 252 -31.92 -33.29 -37.21
N ASP A 253 -33.20 -33.34 -37.55
CA ASP A 253 -34.00 -34.55 -37.59
C ASP A 253 -33.38 -35.51 -38.63
N GLY A 254 -32.77 -36.58 -38.15
CA GLY A 254 -32.32 -37.70 -38.96
C GLY A 254 -33.11 -38.97 -38.63
N GLN A 255 -34.23 -39.16 -39.32
CA GLN A 255 -34.90 -40.45 -39.44
C GLN A 255 -34.12 -41.36 -40.39
N ALA A 256 -33.72 -42.55 -39.91
CA ALA A 256 -33.77 -43.84 -40.60
C ALA A 256 -33.46 -44.96 -39.60
#